data_AF-A0A9W8LHJ4-F1
#
_entry.id   AF-A0A9W8LHJ4-F1
#
_cell.length_a   1.000
_cell.length_b   1.000
_cell.length_c   1.000
_cell.angle_alpha   90.00
_cell.angle_beta   90.00
_cell.angle_gamma   90.00
#
_symmetry.space_group_name_H-M   'P 1'
#
loop_
_entity.id
_entity.type
_entity.pdbx_description
1 polymer ?
#
loop_
_entity_poly.entity_id
_entity_poly.type
_entity_poly.pdbx_seq_one_letter_code
_entity_poly.pdbx_strand_id
1 'polypeptide(L)'
;MADKNIAELEVLRRQLQQLHESFTAVINETRPDNPNLISWPDLLSKFNILAAKYAVLNQAITKKHAVLLKEMSIAPKTRPGSIHEQNIISVLLRTKLAPEIEQEEEEIRARAEAELQQDRKLDWSARAEKHESLAVSALSTFLEQRRKHAATVDALVNEKLARDRGDADVEMDGAQGMREGGEEAKVTLEDVLAFMSSGVEV
;
A
#
# COMPACT_ATOMS: atom_id res chain seq x y z
N MET A 1 -22.37 9.84 28.27
CA MET A 1 -21.09 10.24 27.65
C MET A 1 -19.98 9.23 27.94
N ALA A 2 -19.77 8.83 29.20
CA ALA A 2 -18.78 7.81 29.57
C ALA A 2 -18.95 6.47 28.82
N ASP A 3 -20.17 5.95 28.70
CA ASP A 3 -20.41 4.64 28.06
C ASP A 3 -20.09 4.62 26.56
N LYS A 4 -20.29 5.75 25.87
CA LYS A 4 -19.91 5.90 24.45
C LYS A 4 -18.39 5.88 24.29
N ASN A 5 -17.67 6.56 25.17
CA ASN A 5 -16.21 6.60 25.16
C ASN A 5 -15.62 5.22 25.47
N ILE A 6 -16.25 4.46 26.39
CA ILE A 6 -15.86 3.09 26.71
C ILE A 6 -16.05 2.18 25.50
N ALA A 7 -17.20 2.25 24.83
CA ALA A 7 -17.46 1.46 23.62
C ALA A 7 -16.45 1.77 22.49
N GLU A 8 -16.10 3.03 22.31
CA GLU A 8 -15.09 3.44 21.32
C GLU A 8 -13.68 2.94 21.67
N LEU A 9 -13.29 3.00 22.95
CA LEU A 9 -12.03 2.42 23.43
C LEU A 9 -12.00 0.89 23.32
N GLU A 10 -13.13 0.22 23.49
CA GLU A 10 -13.21 -1.23 23.27
C GLU A 10 -12.99 -1.61 21.81
N VAL A 11 -13.49 -0.82 20.86
CA VAL A 11 -13.23 -1.03 19.43
C VAL A 11 -11.74 -0.88 19.14
N LEU A 12 -11.09 0.17 19.65
CA LEU A 12 -9.64 0.35 19.52
C LEU A 12 -8.85 -0.79 20.17
N ARG A 13 -9.26 -1.24 21.36
CA ARG A 13 -8.64 -2.38 22.04
C ARG A 13 -8.70 -3.65 21.18
N ARG A 14 -9.85 -3.95 20.57
CA ARG A 14 -10.00 -5.12 19.69
C ARG A 14 -9.09 -5.03 18.47
N GLN A 15 -8.99 -3.86 17.85
CA GLN A 15 -8.12 -3.64 16.70
C GLN A 15 -6.63 -3.78 17.06
N LEU A 16 -6.22 -3.24 18.22
CA LEU A 16 -4.85 -3.35 18.71
C LEU A 16 -4.50 -4.80 19.08
N GLN A 17 -5.44 -5.53 19.67
CA GLN A 17 -5.30 -6.95 19.98
C GLN A 17 -5.12 -7.78 18.70
N GLN A 18 -5.93 -7.54 17.67
CA GLN A 18 -5.80 -8.23 16.38
C GLN A 18 -4.45 -7.92 15.70
N LEU A 19 -3.97 -6.69 15.81
CA LEU A 19 -2.66 -6.31 15.29
C LEU A 19 -1.54 -7.04 16.05
N HIS A 20 -1.62 -7.07 17.38
CA HIS A 20 -0.67 -7.77 18.23
C HIS A 20 -0.61 -9.27 17.92
N GLU A 21 -1.76 -9.94 17.79
CA GLU A 21 -1.83 -11.36 17.41
C GLU A 21 -1.17 -11.62 16.05
N SER A 22 -1.36 -10.71 15.09
CA SER A 22 -0.74 -10.80 13.76
C SER A 22 0.77 -10.61 13.83
N PHE A 23 1.25 -9.64 14.62
CA PHE A 23 2.68 -9.43 14.87
C PHE A 23 3.31 -10.65 15.53
N THR A 24 2.70 -11.18 16.59
CA THR A 24 3.23 -12.34 17.32
C THR A 24 3.29 -13.58 16.41
N ALA A 25 2.30 -13.78 15.54
CA ALA A 25 2.34 -14.85 14.53
C ALA A 25 3.53 -14.69 13.59
N VAL A 26 3.72 -13.50 13.01
CA VAL A 26 4.87 -13.22 12.12
C VAL A 26 6.19 -13.39 12.86
N ILE A 27 6.33 -12.82 14.05
CA ILE A 27 7.55 -12.93 14.87
C ILE A 27 7.88 -14.39 15.14
N ASN A 28 6.90 -15.20 15.57
CA ASN A 28 7.09 -16.61 15.85
C ASN A 28 7.53 -17.39 14.61
N GLU A 29 6.96 -17.11 13.45
CA GLU A 29 7.33 -17.72 12.18
C GLU A 29 8.73 -17.28 11.69
N THR A 30 9.14 -16.04 11.97
CA THR A 30 10.45 -15.49 11.58
C THR A 30 11.58 -15.74 12.59
N ARG A 31 11.32 -16.50 13.67
CA ARG A 31 12.36 -16.77 14.68
C ARG A 31 13.53 -17.53 14.04
N PRO A 32 14.77 -17.21 14.42
CA PRO A 32 15.96 -17.89 13.90
C PRO A 32 16.00 -19.38 14.28
N ASP A 33 15.30 -19.77 15.35
CA ASP A 33 15.22 -21.15 15.83
C ASP A 33 14.17 -22.00 15.06
N ASN A 34 13.42 -21.39 14.14
CA ASN A 34 12.37 -22.09 13.41
C ASN A 34 12.97 -22.80 12.18
N PRO A 35 12.84 -24.13 12.07
CA PRO A 35 13.48 -24.90 10.99
C PRO A 35 12.87 -24.64 9.61
N ASN A 36 11.68 -24.04 9.57
CA ASN A 36 10.97 -23.71 8.34
C ASN A 36 11.20 -22.22 8.02
N LEU A 37 12.24 -21.93 7.24
CA LEU A 37 12.44 -20.60 6.68
C LEU A 37 11.20 -20.23 5.85
N ILE A 38 10.59 -19.10 6.21
CA ILE A 38 9.44 -18.59 5.49
C ILE A 38 9.87 -18.18 4.07
N SER A 39 9.05 -18.48 3.07
CA SER A 39 9.32 -18.03 1.72
C SER A 39 9.15 -16.50 1.64
N TRP A 40 9.97 -15.83 0.84
CA TRP A 40 9.88 -14.36 0.67
C TRP A 40 8.48 -13.88 0.24
N PRO A 41 7.79 -14.53 -0.72
CA PRO A 41 6.42 -14.17 -1.07
C PRO A 41 5.44 -14.27 0.09
N ASP A 42 5.57 -15.30 0.94
CA ASP A 42 4.70 -15.48 2.10
C ASP A 42 4.95 -14.44 3.19
N LEU A 43 6.23 -14.09 3.42
CA LEU A 43 6.60 -13.00 4.31
C LEU A 43 6.04 -11.67 3.83
N LEU A 44 6.19 -11.37 2.54
CA LEU A 44 5.69 -10.15 1.93
C LEU A 44 4.15 -10.06 2.03
N SER A 45 3.45 -11.17 1.78
CA SER A 45 2.00 -11.24 1.94
C SER A 45 1.57 -10.95 3.39
N LYS A 46 2.23 -11.59 4.36
CA LYS A 46 1.97 -11.35 5.80
C LYS A 46 2.30 -9.92 6.21
N PHE A 47 3.36 -9.34 5.67
CA PHE A 47 3.72 -7.94 5.89
C PHE A 47 2.69 -6.98 5.30
N ASN A 48 2.18 -7.25 4.09
CA ASN A 48 1.12 -6.43 3.49
C ASN A 48 -0.17 -6.46 4.32
N ILE A 49 -0.54 -7.63 4.86
CA ILE A 49 -1.69 -7.76 5.77
C ILE A 49 -1.46 -6.94 7.04
N LEU A 50 -0.24 -6.98 7.59
CA LEU A 50 0.15 -6.24 8.77
C LEU A 50 0.09 -4.72 8.53
N ALA A 51 0.65 -4.26 7.41
CA ALA A 51 0.62 -2.86 6.98
C ALA A 51 -0.83 -2.38 6.77
N ALA A 52 -1.68 -3.21 6.18
CA ALA A 52 -3.10 -2.89 6.02
C ALA A 52 -3.81 -2.76 7.38
N LYS A 53 -3.59 -3.68 8.32
CA LYS A 53 -4.17 -3.61 9.68
C LYS A 53 -3.67 -2.38 10.44
N TYR A 54 -2.39 -2.06 10.32
CA TYR A 54 -1.80 -0.85 10.91
C TYR A 54 -2.42 0.42 10.29
N ALA A 55 -2.57 0.49 8.98
CA ALA A 55 -3.18 1.64 8.30
C ALA A 55 -4.63 1.86 8.75
N VAL A 56 -5.42 0.79 8.91
CA VAL A 56 -6.79 0.86 9.42
C VAL A 56 -6.82 1.38 10.86
N LEU A 57 -5.93 0.86 11.73
CA LEU A 57 -5.81 1.32 13.12
C LEU A 57 -5.42 2.80 13.17
N ASN A 58 -4.42 3.19 12.39
CA ASN A 58 -3.97 4.58 12.31
C ASN A 58 -5.10 5.50 11.84
N GLN A 59 -5.85 5.10 10.80
CA GLN A 59 -7.02 5.86 10.35
C GLN A 59 -8.10 5.99 11.45
N ALA A 60 -8.35 4.92 12.22
CA ALA A 60 -9.30 4.97 13.33
C ALA A 60 -8.85 5.96 14.42
N ILE A 61 -7.57 5.91 14.80
CA ILE A 61 -6.98 6.80 15.80
C ILE A 61 -6.98 8.25 15.32
N THR A 62 -6.46 8.53 14.12
CA THR A 62 -6.29 9.91 13.62
C THR A 62 -7.59 10.58 13.18
N LYS A 63 -8.55 9.83 12.60
CA LYS A 63 -9.79 10.44 12.07
C LYS A 63 -10.98 10.33 13.01
N LYS A 64 -11.20 9.16 13.62
CA LYS A 64 -12.42 8.90 14.40
C LYS A 64 -12.26 9.26 15.87
N HIS A 65 -11.11 8.93 16.45
CA HIS A 65 -10.91 9.04 17.89
C HIS A 65 -9.92 10.15 18.30
N ALA A 66 -9.35 10.92 17.36
CA ALA A 66 -8.33 11.92 17.68
C ALA A 66 -8.81 13.01 18.64
N VAL A 67 -10.04 13.50 18.44
CA VAL A 67 -10.65 14.51 19.33
C VAL A 67 -10.90 13.91 20.71
N LEU A 68 -11.50 12.72 20.77
CA LEU A 68 -11.78 12.02 22.01
C LEU A 68 -10.51 11.71 22.81
N LEU A 69 -9.49 11.14 22.16
CA LEU A 69 -8.25 10.72 22.81
C LEU A 69 -7.42 11.92 23.29
N LYS A 70 -7.51 13.07 22.63
CA LYS A 70 -6.82 14.30 23.05
C LYS A 70 -7.48 14.94 24.29
N GLU A 71 -8.80 14.80 24.43
CA GLU A 71 -9.55 15.32 25.58
C GLU A 71 -9.53 14.38 26.80
N MET A 72 -9.26 13.08 26.59
CA MET A 72 -9.21 12.09 27.66
C MET A 72 -7.86 12.06 28.37
N SER A 73 -7.87 12.35 29.69
CA SER A 73 -6.73 12.07 30.56
C SER A 73 -6.87 10.70 31.21
N ILE A 74 -5.79 9.92 31.20
CA ILE A 74 -5.76 8.58 31.78
C ILE A 74 -5.07 8.67 33.14
N ALA A 75 -5.79 8.28 34.20
CA ALA A 75 -5.27 8.16 35.55
C ALA A 75 -5.61 6.79 36.15
N PRO A 76 -4.69 6.16 36.90
CA PRO A 76 -4.97 4.92 37.60
C PRO A 76 -6.16 5.08 38.57
N LYS A 77 -7.11 4.14 38.55
CA LYS A 77 -8.28 4.16 39.46
C LYS A 77 -7.91 3.86 40.92
N THR A 78 -6.86 3.06 41.13
CA THR A 78 -6.40 2.63 42.46
C THR A 78 -4.99 3.15 42.69
N ARG A 79 -4.74 3.72 43.87
CA ARG A 79 -3.38 4.06 44.28
C ARG A 79 -2.60 2.75 44.44
N PRO A 80 -1.46 2.58 43.75
CA PRO A 80 -0.65 1.37 43.87
C PRO A 80 -0.15 1.20 45.30
N GLY A 81 -0.37 0.01 45.85
CA GLY A 81 -0.07 -0.33 47.25
C GLY A 81 1.39 -0.71 47.46
N SER A 82 2.08 -1.13 46.40
CA SER A 82 3.49 -1.54 46.41
C SER A 82 4.35 -0.64 45.51
N ILE A 83 5.63 -0.49 45.88
CA ILE A 83 6.66 0.18 45.08
C ILE A 83 6.83 -0.53 43.71
N HIS A 84 6.65 -1.85 43.66
CA HIS A 84 6.73 -2.60 42.40
C HIS A 84 5.59 -2.25 41.44
N GLU A 85 4.36 -2.12 41.95
CA GLU A 85 3.21 -1.70 41.16
C GLU A 85 3.36 -0.26 40.66
N GLN A 86 3.94 0.61 41.48
CA GLN A 86 4.29 1.99 41.06
C GLN A 86 5.24 1.99 39.88
N ASN A 87 6.28 1.15 39.91
CA ASN A 87 7.25 1.02 38.82
C ASN A 87 6.63 0.43 37.53
N ILE A 88 5.72 -0.54 37.66
CA ILE A 88 5.03 -1.10 36.49
C ILE A 88 4.12 -0.06 35.85
N ILE A 89 3.30 0.63 36.67
CA ILE A 89 2.36 1.63 36.19
C ILE A 89 3.10 2.81 35.55
N SER A 90 4.23 3.23 36.13
CA SER A 90 5.04 4.31 35.55
C SER A 90 5.62 3.95 34.18
N VAL A 91 5.98 2.68 33.97
CA VAL A 91 6.43 2.20 32.66
C VAL A 91 5.27 2.04 31.68
N LEU A 92 4.11 1.53 32.12
CA LEU A 92 2.95 1.32 31.24
C LEU A 92 2.29 2.62 30.77
N LEU A 93 2.27 3.64 31.64
CA LEU A 93 1.71 4.95 31.33
C LEU A 93 2.75 5.94 30.79
N ARG A 94 3.99 5.49 30.54
CA ARG A 94 5.01 6.36 29.96
C ARG A 94 4.58 6.75 28.54
N THR A 95 4.65 8.04 28.26
CA THR A 95 4.49 8.58 26.90
C THR A 95 5.82 8.86 26.23
N LYS A 96 6.94 8.55 26.89
CA LYS A 96 8.27 8.72 26.32
C LYS A 96 8.41 7.79 25.11
N LEU A 97 8.86 8.37 23.99
CA LEU A 97 9.18 7.64 22.77
C LEU A 97 10.27 6.59 23.02
N ALA A 98 10.30 5.58 22.16
CA ALA A 98 11.41 4.63 22.15
C ALA A 98 12.73 5.36 21.85
N PRO A 99 13.86 4.96 22.47
CA PRO A 99 15.12 5.69 22.33
C PRO A 99 15.62 5.77 20.88
N GLU A 100 15.32 4.75 20.06
CA GLU A 100 15.65 4.74 18.63
C GLU A 100 14.88 5.82 17.88
N ILE A 101 13.59 5.98 18.18
CA ILE A 101 12.73 7.01 17.57
C ILE A 101 13.15 8.41 18.03
N GLU A 102 13.53 8.57 19.30
CA GLU A 102 14.02 9.84 19.86
C GLU A 102 15.30 10.31 19.13
N GLN A 103 16.21 9.39 18.82
CA GLN A 103 17.42 9.68 18.05
C GLN A 103 17.09 10.07 16.60
N GLU A 104 16.22 9.31 15.94
CA GLU A 104 15.79 9.61 14.56
C GLU A 104 15.08 10.98 14.46
N GLU A 105 14.20 11.33 15.40
CA GLU A 105 13.54 12.64 15.43
C GLU A 105 14.53 13.79 15.62
N GLU A 106 15.54 13.61 16.47
CA GLU A 106 16.57 14.62 16.70
C GLU A 106 17.47 14.79 15.47
N GLU A 107 17.83 13.70 14.79
CA GLU A 107 18.55 13.77 13.52
C GLU A 107 17.75 14.49 12.44
N ILE A 108 16.46 14.21 12.32
CA ILE A 108 15.57 14.88 11.37
C ILE A 108 15.48 16.37 11.71
N ARG A 109 15.34 16.71 13.00
CA ARG A 109 15.28 18.12 13.44
C ARG A 109 16.58 18.85 13.15
N ALA A 110 17.74 18.25 13.45
CA ALA A 110 19.04 18.84 13.16
C ALA A 110 19.24 19.09 11.66
N ARG A 111 18.80 18.15 10.80
CA ARG A 111 18.82 18.34 9.34
C ARG A 111 17.90 19.48 8.90
N ALA A 112 16.67 19.53 9.42
CA ALA A 112 15.72 20.58 9.10
C ALA A 112 16.22 21.97 9.54
N GLU A 113 16.86 22.08 10.71
CA GLU A 113 17.46 23.32 11.19
C GLU A 113 18.65 23.77 10.32
N ALA A 114 19.49 22.84 9.88
CA ALA A 114 20.59 23.13 8.96
C ALA A 114 20.07 23.66 7.60
N GLU A 115 19.03 23.03 7.05
CA GLU A 115 18.38 23.50 5.81
C GLU A 115 17.75 24.89 5.98
N LEU A 116 17.12 25.16 7.13
CA LEU A 116 16.50 26.45 7.41
C LEU A 116 17.54 27.59 7.57
N GLN A 117 18.73 27.27 8.08
CA GLN A 117 19.84 28.23 8.14
C GLN A 117 20.42 28.54 6.76
N GLN A 118 20.44 27.57 5.85
CA GLN A 118 20.89 27.75 4.47
C GLN A 118 19.89 28.59 3.66
N ASP A 119 18.59 28.36 3.86
CA ASP A 119 17.49 28.94 3.08
C ASP A 119 16.69 30.00 3.84
N ARG A 120 17.39 30.88 4.60
CA ARG A 120 16.80 31.95 5.45
C ARG A 120 15.81 32.91 4.76
N LYS A 121 15.71 32.89 3.43
CA LYS A 121 14.85 33.77 2.62
C LYS A 121 13.69 33.04 1.93
N LEU A 122 13.60 31.72 2.02
CA LEU A 122 12.57 30.94 1.35
C LEU A 122 11.37 30.74 2.26
N ASP A 123 10.18 31.01 1.72
CA ASP A 123 8.93 30.64 2.36
C ASP A 123 8.69 29.13 2.17
N TRP A 124 9.09 28.37 3.18
CA TRP A 124 8.92 26.92 3.21
C TRP A 124 7.46 26.49 3.13
N SER A 125 6.52 27.33 3.60
CA SER A 125 5.09 27.02 3.54
C SER A 125 4.60 27.04 2.09
N ALA A 126 4.89 28.11 1.34
CA ALA A 126 4.57 28.23 -0.07
C ALA A 126 5.24 27.13 -0.92
N ARG A 127 6.49 26.76 -0.58
CA ARG A 127 7.19 25.65 -1.24
C ARG A 127 6.51 24.31 -0.97
N ALA A 128 6.12 24.04 0.28
CA ALA A 128 5.39 22.82 0.64
C ALA A 128 4.04 22.72 -0.07
N GLU A 129 3.25 23.81 -0.11
CA GLU A 129 1.98 23.87 -0.85
C GLU A 129 2.16 23.61 -2.35
N LYS A 130 3.25 24.14 -2.94
CA LYS A 130 3.59 23.85 -4.33
C LYS A 130 3.91 22.37 -4.54
N HIS A 131 4.67 21.75 -3.63
CA HIS A 131 4.95 20.31 -3.73
C HIS A 131 3.70 19.46 -3.53
N GLU A 132 2.80 19.85 -2.63
CA GLU A 132 1.53 19.15 -2.41
C GLU A 132 0.62 19.24 -3.65
N SER A 133 0.46 20.44 -4.23
CA SER A 133 -0.31 20.61 -5.47
C SER A 133 0.27 19.83 -6.65
N LEU A 134 1.60 19.78 -6.77
CA LEU A 134 2.28 18.94 -7.76
C LEU A 134 2.04 17.46 -7.54
N ALA A 135 2.08 16.98 -6.29
CA ALA A 135 1.80 15.58 -5.96
C ALA A 135 0.35 15.20 -6.29
N VAL A 136 -0.61 16.09 -6.01
CA VAL A 136 -2.03 15.89 -6.36
C VAL A 136 -2.22 15.85 -7.89
N SER A 137 -1.55 16.73 -8.63
CA SER A 137 -1.58 16.74 -10.11
C SER A 137 -0.96 15.47 -10.71
N ALA A 138 0.17 15.01 -10.17
CA ALA A 138 0.79 13.76 -10.59
C ALA A 138 -0.12 12.56 -10.33
N LEU A 139 -0.84 12.55 -9.20
CA LEU A 139 -1.79 11.50 -8.88
C LEU A 139 -3.00 11.50 -9.81
N SER A 140 -3.56 12.67 -10.14
CA SER A 140 -4.71 12.76 -11.04
C SER A 140 -4.37 12.31 -12.46
N THR A 141 -3.22 12.74 -12.98
CA THR A 141 -2.72 12.31 -14.30
C THR A 141 -2.43 10.81 -14.35
N PHE A 142 -1.82 10.24 -13.30
CA PHE A 142 -1.61 8.80 -13.19
C PHE A 142 -2.94 8.02 -13.19
N LEU A 143 -3.93 8.47 -12.42
CA LEU A 143 -5.24 7.83 -12.39
C LEU A 143 -5.97 7.91 -13.74
N GLU A 144 -5.82 9.01 -14.46
CA GLU A 144 -6.37 9.16 -15.80
C GLU A 144 -5.71 8.20 -16.79
N GLN A 145 -4.37 8.12 -16.78
CA GLN A 145 -3.62 7.17 -17.60
C GLN A 145 -4.03 5.72 -17.27
N ARG A 146 -4.15 5.38 -15.98
CA ARG A 146 -4.59 4.05 -15.54
C ARG A 146 -5.99 3.71 -16.05
N ARG A 147 -6.92 4.67 -16.03
CA ARG A 147 -8.28 4.49 -16.58
C ARG A 147 -8.26 4.28 -18.09
N LYS A 148 -7.46 5.05 -18.82
CA LYS A 148 -7.27 4.89 -20.27
C LYS A 148 -6.72 3.50 -20.59
N HIS A 149 -5.66 3.08 -19.90
CA HIS A 149 -5.07 1.74 -20.06
C HIS A 149 -6.06 0.62 -19.72
N ALA A 150 -6.82 0.74 -18.63
CA ALA A 150 -7.84 -0.24 -18.27
C ALA A 150 -8.90 -0.37 -19.38
N ALA A 151 -9.39 0.76 -19.91
CA ALA A 151 -10.35 0.75 -21.02
C ALA A 151 -9.77 0.13 -22.31
N THR A 152 -8.49 0.36 -22.61
CA THR A 152 -7.81 -0.28 -23.75
C THR A 152 -7.67 -1.78 -23.56
N VAL A 153 -7.30 -2.23 -22.36
CA VAL A 153 -7.20 -3.67 -22.05
C VAL A 153 -8.56 -4.33 -22.14
N ASP A 154 -9.61 -3.71 -21.59
CA ASP A 154 -10.98 -4.23 -21.67
C ASP A 154 -11.47 -4.32 -23.13
N ALA A 155 -11.13 -3.35 -23.97
CA ALA A 155 -11.46 -3.38 -25.39
C ALA A 155 -10.75 -4.53 -26.13
N LEU A 156 -9.44 -4.73 -25.87
CA LEU A 156 -8.66 -5.83 -26.46
C LEU A 156 -9.15 -7.21 -25.99
N VAL A 157 -9.52 -7.34 -24.72
CA VAL A 157 -10.07 -8.59 -24.18
C VAL A 157 -11.44 -8.88 -24.82
N ASN A 158 -12.30 -7.87 -24.96
CA ASN A 158 -13.60 -8.02 -25.61
C ASN A 158 -13.47 -8.34 -27.11
N GLU A 159 -12.50 -7.73 -27.82
CA GLU A 159 -12.21 -8.04 -29.21
C GLU A 159 -11.72 -9.49 -29.38
N LYS A 160 -10.80 -9.94 -28.51
CA LYS A 160 -10.32 -11.33 -28.51
C LYS A 160 -11.46 -12.33 -28.21
N LEU A 161 -12.31 -12.03 -27.24
CA LEU A 161 -13.48 -12.86 -26.92
C LEU A 161 -14.52 -12.87 -28.05
N ALA A 162 -14.66 -11.79 -28.82
CA ALA A 162 -15.53 -11.74 -29.98
C ALA A 162 -15.00 -12.57 -31.14
N ARG A 163 -13.68 -12.56 -31.39
CA ARG A 163 -13.03 -13.44 -32.37
C ARG A 163 -13.14 -14.92 -31.99
N ASP A 164 -12.88 -15.26 -30.73
CA ASP A 164 -13.00 -16.65 -30.23
C ASP A 164 -14.46 -17.17 -30.30
N ARG A 165 -15.48 -16.30 -30.25
CA ARG A 165 -16.88 -16.70 -30.48
C ARG A 165 -17.24 -16.79 -31.97
N GLY A 166 -16.67 -15.94 -32.80
CA GLY A 166 -16.86 -15.98 -34.25
C GLY A 166 -16.32 -17.26 -34.89
N ASP A 167 -15.22 -17.81 -34.39
CA ASP A 167 -14.68 -19.09 -34.87
C ASP A 167 -15.49 -20.32 -34.41
N ALA A 168 -16.24 -20.22 -33.30
CA ALA A 168 -17.09 -21.31 -32.82
C ALA A 168 -18.38 -21.50 -33.64
N ASP A 169 -18.86 -20.44 -34.32
CA ASP A 169 -20.08 -20.47 -35.14
C ASP A 169 -19.80 -20.86 -36.62
N VAL A 170 -18.52 -21.04 -37.02
CA VAL A 170 -18.13 -21.37 -38.41
C VAL A 170 -17.89 -22.88 -38.64
N GLU A 171 -17.84 -23.73 -37.61
CA GLU A 171 -17.66 -25.19 -37.80
C GLU A 171 -18.96 -25.99 -38.05
N MET A 172 -20.11 -25.33 -38.27
CA MET A 172 -21.41 -26.00 -38.43
C MET A 172 -22.22 -25.53 -39.64
N ASP A 173 -21.59 -25.05 -40.71
CA ASP A 173 -22.27 -25.02 -42.02
C ASP A 173 -21.31 -25.06 -43.21
N GLY A 174 -21.64 -25.91 -44.19
CA GLY A 174 -21.22 -25.67 -45.57
C GLY A 174 -19.87 -26.22 -46.03
N ALA A 175 -19.82 -27.52 -46.27
CA ALA A 175 -19.09 -28.05 -47.42
C ALA A 175 -19.70 -27.51 -48.74
N GLN A 176 -19.48 -26.24 -49.10
CA GLN A 176 -19.75 -25.71 -50.44
C GLN A 176 -19.26 -24.26 -50.61
N GLY A 177 -18.30 -24.03 -51.51
CA GLY A 177 -18.03 -22.67 -52.02
C GLY A 177 -16.56 -22.38 -52.32
N MET A 178 -16.09 -22.79 -53.49
CA MET A 178 -14.88 -22.23 -54.11
C MET A 178 -15.10 -20.77 -54.55
N ARG A 179 -13.99 -20.02 -54.58
CA ARG A 179 -13.72 -18.66 -55.13
C ARG A 179 -14.03 -17.51 -54.15
N GLU A 180 -13.18 -16.50 -53.96
CA GLU A 180 -12.11 -15.94 -54.82
C GLU A 180 -11.20 -15.01 -53.97
N GLY A 181 -9.90 -15.00 -54.26
CA GLY A 181 -9.07 -13.78 -54.28
C GLY A 181 -8.62 -13.13 -52.96
N GLY A 182 -7.48 -13.58 -52.44
CA GLY A 182 -6.66 -12.84 -51.48
C GLY A 182 -5.45 -13.67 -51.07
N GLU A 183 -4.35 -13.57 -51.81
CA GLU A 183 -3.08 -14.18 -51.42
C GLU A 183 -2.61 -13.55 -50.10
N GLU A 184 -2.84 -14.23 -48.98
CA GLU A 184 -2.14 -13.95 -47.74
C GLU A 184 -0.65 -14.27 -47.98
N ALA A 185 0.14 -13.20 -48.15
CA ALA A 185 1.58 -13.31 -48.18
C ALA A 185 2.06 -13.94 -46.87
N LYS A 186 2.40 -15.23 -46.92
CA LYS A 186 3.03 -15.93 -45.80
C LYS A 186 4.36 -15.26 -45.54
N VAL A 187 4.45 -14.48 -44.48
CA VAL A 187 5.72 -13.94 -43.97
C VAL A 187 6.65 -15.12 -43.72
N THR A 188 7.73 -15.20 -44.49
CA THR A 188 8.68 -16.29 -44.36
C THR A 188 9.67 -15.99 -43.24
N LEU A 189 10.31 -17.04 -42.70
CA LEU A 189 11.32 -16.87 -41.66
C LEU A 189 12.50 -16.00 -42.15
N GLU A 190 12.72 -16.00 -43.46
CA GLU A 190 13.76 -15.22 -44.15
C GLU A 190 13.44 -13.71 -44.10
N ASP A 191 12.16 -13.32 -44.20
CA ASP A 191 11.72 -11.92 -44.08
C ASP A 191 11.92 -11.39 -42.66
N VAL A 192 11.62 -12.21 -41.64
CA VAL A 192 11.84 -11.86 -40.22
C VAL A 192 13.33 -11.72 -39.93
N LEU A 193 14.17 -12.60 -40.47
CA LEU A 193 15.62 -12.53 -40.30
C LEU A 193 16.23 -11.33 -41.05
N ALA A 194 15.70 -10.99 -42.22
CA ALA A 194 16.10 -9.82 -42.99
C ALA A 194 15.77 -8.50 -42.26
N PHE A 195 14.57 -8.40 -41.65
CA PHE A 195 14.18 -7.27 -40.80
C PHE A 195 15.12 -7.11 -39.60
N MET A 196 15.40 -8.19 -38.87
CA MET A 196 16.29 -8.15 -37.70
C MET A 196 17.74 -7.79 -38.07
N SER A 197 18.19 -8.14 -39.27
CA SER A 197 19.56 -7.89 -39.72
C SER A 197 19.77 -6.50 -40.33
N SER A 198 18.77 -5.91 -40.97
CA SER A 198 18.96 -4.73 -41.83
C SER A 198 17.95 -3.61 -41.62
N GLY A 199 16.89 -3.83 -40.83
CA GLY A 199 15.87 -2.82 -40.51
C GLY A 199 15.06 -2.34 -41.71
N VAL A 200 14.94 -3.14 -42.78
CA VAL A 200 14.08 -2.82 -43.93
C VAL A 200 12.63 -3.19 -43.60
N GLU A 201 11.71 -2.23 -43.73
CA GLU A 201 10.27 -2.43 -43.51
C GLU A 201 9.70 -3.45 -44.51
N VAL A 202 8.96 -4.45 -43.99
CA VAL A 202 8.12 -5.39 -44.74
C VAL A 202 6.69 -4.86 -44.78
#